data_AF-A0A0H2U2S2-F1
#
_entry.id   AF-A0A0H2U2S2-F1
#
_cell.length_a   1.000
_cell.length_b   1.000
_cell.length_c   1.000
_cell.angle_alpha   90.00
_cell.angle_beta   90.00
_cell.angle_gamma   90.00
#
_symmetry.space_group_name_H-M   'P 1'
#
loop_
_entity.id
_entity.type
_entity.pdbx_description
1 polymer ?
#
loop_
_entity_poly.entity_id
_entity_poly.type
_entity_poly.pdbx_seq_one_letter_code
_entity_poly.pdbx_strand_id
1 'polypeptide(L)'
;MTLKRPRASPEAAEEDARDGAMLQELQPFKKARLDTPSLTLPFPAQRDRISCLSDELLVRILSLLNVPQLLDVSLVSHRFSRLACDSHLWKALYYTRFVLPRALRIPGFRADGKTKNAQRQQHKLHYTGRRALWADGRRGGIVRDHHLEAEHVKGQLAKKKTSAQDSTEVQEPVDWKRQFRLRHNWAKGNCAVKELRLGDGNNKQTHHRMLVKVVEGIAITADAESGLRAWNLKTRKIMAQTSLQPPVTPPAAYNDSNDAGGMPSCLAVDDDLAPDGQTLRIALGFCDGSFGVWTLDIKRGGEASVLEPQYRHEPSSSGRLVGMAYSHPFLLTATESVLVSLYTFEGPDSPSGAEVNKWPSPHLLTSLTSHTSEPPLALSVRRAGATTTIASIAYTVATRQGWSIGVQDLHIKTGTPDQLPEIGSTR
;
A
#
# COMPACT_ATOMS: atom_id res chain seq x y z
N MET A 1 20.53 -51.80 -29.90
CA MET A 1 20.79 -52.91 -28.97
C MET A 1 19.84 -52.79 -27.79
N THR A 2 19.22 -53.91 -27.42
CA THR A 2 18.42 -54.19 -26.20
C THR A 2 17.28 -53.21 -25.87
N LEU A 3 16.08 -53.32 -26.43
CA LEU A 3 15.00 -54.35 -26.34
C LEU A 3 14.09 -54.27 -25.09
N LYS A 4 12.81 -53.96 -25.39
CA LYS A 4 11.55 -54.57 -24.91
C LYS A 4 11.18 -54.40 -23.41
N ARG A 5 9.95 -54.08 -23.01
CA ARG A 5 8.62 -54.05 -23.67
C ARG A 5 7.64 -53.29 -22.74
N PRO A 6 6.62 -52.60 -23.28
CA PRO A 6 5.43 -52.14 -22.56
C PRO A 6 4.24 -53.10 -22.77
N ARG A 7 3.10 -52.77 -22.12
CA ARG A 7 1.68 -53.10 -22.45
C ARG A 7 1.00 -54.17 -21.59
N ALA A 8 -0.11 -53.79 -20.93
CA ALA A 8 -1.39 -54.53 -20.96
C ALA A 8 -2.53 -53.79 -20.20
N SER A 9 -3.45 -53.24 -20.98
CA SER A 9 -4.91 -53.43 -20.86
C SER A 9 -5.40 -53.69 -22.30
N PRO A 10 -6.67 -54.03 -22.64
CA PRO A 10 -7.87 -54.39 -21.87
C PRO A 10 -8.68 -55.59 -22.49
N GLU A 11 -9.77 -56.01 -21.86
CA GLU A 11 -10.98 -56.65 -22.46
C GLU A 11 -12.04 -56.70 -21.34
N ALA A 12 -13.25 -56.11 -21.34
CA ALA A 12 -14.32 -55.76 -22.30
C ALA A 12 -15.53 -56.71 -22.17
N ALA A 13 -16.68 -56.10 -21.85
CA ALA A 13 -18.10 -56.50 -22.00
C ALA A 13 -18.86 -56.02 -20.75
N GLU A 14 -20.01 -55.35 -20.78
CA GLU A 14 -20.94 -54.95 -21.84
C GLU A 14 -21.88 -53.88 -21.24
N GLU A 15 -22.44 -53.04 -22.10
CA GLU A 15 -23.47 -52.03 -21.80
C GLU A 15 -24.78 -52.69 -21.35
N ASP A 16 -25.54 -52.10 -20.41
CA ASP A 16 -26.84 -51.54 -20.77
C ASP A 16 -27.59 -50.77 -19.65
N ALA A 17 -28.15 -49.66 -20.11
CA ALA A 17 -29.39 -48.96 -19.73
C ALA A 17 -29.90 -48.87 -18.27
N ARG A 18 -29.95 -47.61 -17.79
CA ARG A 18 -31.12 -46.86 -17.26
C ARG A 18 -32.09 -47.61 -16.32
N ASP A 19 -32.18 -47.15 -15.07
CA ASP A 19 -33.38 -46.43 -14.61
C ASP A 19 -33.21 -45.81 -13.21
N GLY A 20 -33.86 -44.65 -13.03
CA GLY A 20 -33.70 -43.78 -11.87
C GLY A 20 -34.35 -44.31 -10.59
N ALA A 21 -33.64 -44.12 -9.48
CA ALA A 21 -34.24 -44.13 -8.15
C ALA A 21 -33.54 -43.09 -7.26
N MET A 22 -34.21 -41.95 -7.12
CA MET A 22 -34.38 -41.18 -5.89
C MET A 22 -33.20 -41.12 -4.90
N LEU A 23 -32.49 -39.98 -4.93
CA LEU A 23 -31.57 -39.55 -3.88
C LEU A 23 -32.33 -39.40 -2.55
N GLN A 24 -32.22 -40.39 -1.68
CA GLN A 24 -32.67 -40.29 -0.29
C GLN A 24 -31.51 -39.76 0.56
N GLU A 25 -31.69 -38.56 1.10
CA GLU A 25 -30.79 -37.90 2.04
C GLU A 25 -30.35 -38.86 3.16
N LEU A 26 -29.05 -39.13 3.24
CA LEU A 26 -28.44 -39.80 4.39
C LEU A 26 -28.44 -38.83 5.58
N GLN A 27 -29.48 -38.93 6.41
CA GLN A 27 -29.58 -38.30 7.72
C GLN A 27 -28.39 -38.74 8.61
N PRO A 28 -27.81 -37.85 9.44
CA PRO A 28 -26.70 -38.20 10.30
C PRO A 28 -27.14 -39.19 11.39
N PHE A 29 -26.39 -40.28 11.52
CA PHE A 29 -26.54 -41.29 12.57
C PHE A 29 -26.54 -40.64 13.97
N LYS A 30 -27.71 -40.60 14.62
CA LYS A 30 -27.80 -40.33 16.06
C LYS A 30 -27.18 -41.53 16.80
N LYS A 31 -26.02 -41.33 17.40
CA LYS A 31 -25.44 -42.31 18.34
C LYS A 31 -26.40 -42.47 19.53
N ALA A 32 -26.86 -43.70 19.73
CA ALA A 32 -27.66 -44.08 20.90
C ALA A 32 -26.84 -43.89 22.18
N ARG A 33 -27.45 -43.24 23.18
CA ARG A 33 -26.87 -43.06 24.52
C ARG A 33 -27.05 -44.38 25.28
N LEU A 34 -25.94 -45.07 25.58
CA LEU A 34 -25.93 -46.19 26.51
C LEU A 34 -26.06 -45.64 27.92
N ASP A 35 -27.27 -45.68 28.48
CA ASP A 35 -27.50 -45.41 29.90
C ASP A 35 -26.93 -46.55 30.74
N THR A 36 -25.69 -46.37 31.19
CA THR A 36 -25.08 -47.19 32.24
C THR A 36 -25.16 -46.39 33.54
N PRO A 37 -25.81 -46.87 34.61
CA PRO A 37 -25.83 -46.16 35.88
C PRO A 37 -24.46 -46.29 36.54
N SER A 38 -23.53 -45.41 36.16
CA SER A 38 -22.28 -45.23 36.90
C SER A 38 -22.61 -44.51 38.21
N LEU A 39 -22.27 -45.14 39.34
CA LEU A 39 -22.22 -44.52 40.66
C LEU A 39 -21.23 -43.34 40.62
N THR A 40 -21.71 -42.15 40.27
CA THR A 40 -20.93 -40.93 40.34
C THR A 40 -20.97 -40.39 41.76
N LEU A 41 -19.85 -40.54 42.48
CA LEU A 41 -19.53 -39.64 43.59
C LEU A 41 -19.67 -38.19 43.10
N PRO A 42 -20.26 -37.27 43.87
CA PRO A 42 -20.41 -35.89 43.45
C PRO A 42 -19.03 -35.25 43.39
N PHE A 43 -18.47 -35.15 42.19
CA PHE A 43 -17.40 -34.19 41.93
C PHE A 43 -17.94 -32.83 42.39
N PRO A 44 -17.23 -32.09 43.26
CA PRO A 44 -17.69 -30.78 43.68
C PRO A 44 -17.85 -29.96 42.42
N ALA A 45 -19.10 -29.51 42.15
CA ALA A 45 -19.43 -28.67 41.02
C ALA A 45 -18.39 -27.55 40.94
N GLN A 46 -17.49 -27.65 39.96
CA GLN A 46 -16.39 -26.72 39.78
C GLN A 46 -17.04 -25.38 39.46
N ARG A 47 -17.25 -24.56 40.49
CA ARG A 47 -18.02 -23.33 40.38
C ARG A 47 -17.35 -22.47 39.34
N ASP A 48 -18.08 -22.18 38.27
CA ASP A 48 -17.64 -21.25 37.24
C ASP A 48 -17.56 -19.84 37.82
N ARG A 49 -16.37 -19.47 38.33
CA ARG A 49 -16.10 -18.16 38.91
C ARG A 49 -15.78 -17.11 37.85
N ILE A 50 -15.55 -17.51 36.60
CA ILE A 50 -15.16 -16.62 35.51
C ILE A 50 -16.37 -16.06 34.78
N SER A 51 -17.46 -16.83 34.67
CA SER A 51 -18.70 -16.37 34.02
C SER A 51 -19.39 -15.22 34.77
N CYS A 52 -19.24 -15.12 36.09
CA CYS A 52 -19.83 -14.04 36.89
C CYS A 52 -19.06 -12.71 36.84
N LEU A 53 -17.84 -12.68 36.29
CA LEU A 53 -17.03 -11.47 36.20
C LEU A 53 -17.61 -10.51 35.16
N SER A 54 -17.36 -9.20 35.32
CA SER A 54 -17.69 -8.20 34.29
C SER A 54 -16.77 -8.33 33.07
N ASP A 55 -17.22 -7.84 31.91
CA ASP A 55 -16.43 -7.86 30.68
C ASP A 55 -15.09 -7.10 30.85
N GLU A 56 -15.05 -6.01 31.61
CA GLU A 56 -13.83 -5.26 31.91
C GLU A 56 -12.80 -6.07 32.71
N LEU A 57 -13.26 -6.80 33.73
CA LEU A 57 -12.38 -7.66 34.53
C LEU A 57 -11.87 -8.83 33.70
N LEU A 58 -12.73 -9.40 32.84
CA LEU A 58 -12.31 -10.45 31.92
C LEU A 58 -11.29 -9.94 30.91
N VAL A 59 -11.50 -8.78 30.28
CA VAL A 59 -10.50 -8.16 29.38
C VAL A 59 -9.19 -7.91 30.14
N ARG A 60 -9.24 -7.46 31.40
CA ARG A 60 -8.04 -7.28 32.21
C ARG A 60 -7.31 -8.60 32.48
N ILE A 61 -8.03 -9.69 32.75
CA ILE A 61 -7.45 -11.03 32.90
C ILE A 61 -6.85 -11.50 31.56
N LEU A 62 -7.57 -11.35 30.45
CA LEU A 62 -7.11 -11.71 29.11
C LEU A 62 -5.87 -10.91 28.69
N SER A 63 -5.70 -9.67 29.19
CA SER A 63 -4.52 -8.85 28.90
C SER A 63 -3.21 -9.40 29.47
N LEU A 64 -3.29 -10.36 30.41
CA LEU A 64 -2.13 -11.05 30.98
C LEU A 64 -1.73 -12.28 30.16
N LEU A 65 -2.54 -12.70 29.18
CA LEU A 65 -2.30 -13.89 28.38
C LEU A 65 -1.42 -13.57 27.16
N ASN A 66 -0.62 -14.56 26.77
CA ASN A 66 0.13 -14.50 25.52
C ASN A 66 -0.79 -14.81 24.31
N VAL A 67 -0.33 -14.45 23.11
CA VAL A 67 -1.12 -14.63 21.87
C VAL A 67 -1.69 -16.05 21.70
N PRO A 68 -0.92 -17.16 21.87
CA PRO A 68 -1.48 -18.50 21.71
C PRO A 68 -2.61 -18.78 22.72
N GLN A 69 -2.38 -18.46 24.00
CA GLN A 69 -3.35 -18.65 25.07
C GLN A 69 -4.62 -17.84 24.84
N LEU A 70 -4.49 -16.61 24.32
CA LEU A 70 -5.65 -15.77 23.98
C LEU A 70 -6.48 -16.38 22.84
N LEU A 71 -5.83 -17.01 21.86
CA LEU A 71 -6.50 -17.72 20.76
C LEU A 71 -7.16 -19.02 21.26
N ASP A 72 -6.51 -19.76 22.16
CA ASP A 72 -7.09 -20.98 22.74
C ASP A 72 -8.34 -20.66 23.57
N VAL A 73 -8.30 -19.60 24.40
CA VAL A 73 -9.45 -19.14 25.20
C VAL A 73 -10.60 -18.66 24.31
N SER A 74 -10.32 -18.15 23.11
CA SER A 74 -11.35 -17.72 22.17
C SER A 74 -12.25 -18.86 21.68
N LEU A 75 -11.81 -20.11 21.79
CA LEU A 75 -12.55 -21.30 21.39
C LEU A 75 -13.48 -21.84 22.50
N VAL A 76 -13.33 -21.37 23.73
CA VAL A 76 -14.03 -21.92 24.90
C VAL A 76 -15.50 -21.47 24.97
N SER A 77 -15.79 -20.23 24.55
CA SER A 77 -17.14 -19.65 24.59
C SER A 77 -17.28 -18.50 23.61
N HIS A 78 -18.50 -18.24 23.13
CA HIS A 78 -18.82 -17.04 22.33
C HIS A 78 -18.45 -15.74 23.05
N ARG A 79 -18.61 -15.68 24.37
CA ARG A 79 -18.24 -14.49 25.16
C ARG A 79 -16.73 -14.28 25.15
N PHE A 80 -15.96 -15.34 25.39
CA PHE A 80 -14.50 -15.29 25.33
C PHE A 80 -14.00 -15.01 23.91
N SER A 81 -14.65 -15.56 22.88
CA SER A 81 -14.34 -15.26 21.48
C SER A 81 -14.48 -13.77 21.18
N ARG A 82 -15.58 -13.15 21.62
CA ARG A 82 -15.84 -11.72 21.46
C ARG A 82 -14.80 -10.88 22.21
N LEU A 83 -14.55 -11.17 23.48
CA LEU A 83 -13.62 -10.41 24.32
C LEU A 83 -12.15 -10.59 23.90
N ALA A 84 -11.76 -11.78 23.44
CA ALA A 84 -10.42 -12.04 22.90
C ALA A 84 -10.15 -11.29 21.58
N CYS A 85 -11.19 -10.82 20.89
CA CYS A 85 -11.09 -9.97 19.71
C CYS A 85 -11.10 -8.47 20.05
N ASP A 86 -11.08 -8.08 21.33
CA ASP A 86 -11.11 -6.67 21.72
C ASP A 86 -9.90 -5.87 21.20
N SER A 87 -10.19 -4.67 20.71
CA SER A 87 -9.19 -3.81 20.05
C SER A 87 -8.07 -3.35 21.00
N HIS A 88 -8.35 -3.15 22.29
CA HIS A 88 -7.35 -2.69 23.26
C HIS A 88 -6.35 -3.79 23.61
N LEU A 89 -6.79 -5.05 23.66
CA LEU A 89 -5.90 -6.20 23.85
C LEU A 89 -4.89 -6.32 22.70
N TRP A 90 -5.38 -6.32 21.47
CA TRP A 90 -4.52 -6.45 20.29
C TRP A 90 -3.61 -5.22 20.10
N LYS A 91 -4.09 -4.02 20.46
CA LYS A 91 -3.25 -2.82 20.49
C LYS A 91 -2.11 -2.99 21.50
N ALA A 92 -2.39 -3.39 22.74
CA ALA A 92 -1.36 -3.58 23.75
C ALA A 92 -0.32 -4.62 23.31
N LEU A 93 -0.77 -5.77 22.80
CA LEU A 93 0.11 -6.83 22.29
C LEU A 93 0.95 -6.35 21.09
N TYR A 94 0.35 -5.58 20.17
CA TYR A 94 1.05 -5.00 19.03
C TYR A 94 2.19 -4.07 19.47
N TYR A 95 1.90 -3.15 20.40
CA TYR A 95 2.88 -2.19 20.88
C TYR A 95 4.03 -2.89 21.62
N THR A 96 3.70 -3.80 22.54
CA THR A 96 4.70 -4.53 23.33
C THR A 96 5.63 -5.35 22.43
N ARG A 97 5.09 -5.99 21.38
CA ARG A 97 5.88 -6.87 20.50
C ARG A 97 6.65 -6.13 19.42
N PHE A 98 6.05 -5.14 18.76
CA PHE A 98 6.60 -4.54 17.53
C PHE A 98 7.11 -3.11 17.70
N VAL A 99 6.55 -2.32 18.62
CA VAL A 99 6.85 -0.89 18.75
C VAL A 99 7.86 -0.64 19.87
N LEU A 100 7.59 -1.16 21.07
CA LEU A 100 8.38 -0.92 22.27
C LEU A 100 9.87 -1.30 22.09
N PRO A 101 10.23 -2.47 21.51
CA PRO A 101 11.63 -2.82 21.31
C PRO A 101 12.38 -1.87 20.38
N ARG A 102 11.69 -1.18 19.46
CA ARG A 102 12.29 -0.20 18.55
C ARG A 102 12.37 1.17 19.20
N ALA A 103 11.33 1.60 19.90
CA ALA A 103 11.32 2.86 20.63
C ALA A 103 12.44 2.92 21.68
N LEU A 104 12.68 1.82 22.41
CA LEU A 104 13.76 1.72 23.40
C LEU A 104 15.18 1.75 22.80
N ARG A 105 15.34 1.63 21.48
CA ARG A 105 16.63 1.77 20.78
C ARG A 105 16.95 3.21 20.39
N ILE A 106 15.98 4.12 20.47
CA ILE A 106 16.20 5.54 20.16
C ILE A 106 17.05 6.13 21.32
N PRO A 107 18.23 6.71 21.04
CA PRO A 107 19.01 7.42 22.06
C PRO A 107 18.16 8.51 22.75
N GLY A 108 18.20 8.59 24.08
CA GLY A 108 17.35 9.49 24.88
C GLY A 108 16.01 8.89 25.34
N PHE A 109 15.60 7.71 24.83
CA PHE A 109 14.40 7.00 25.32
C PHE A 109 14.67 6.12 26.55
N ARG A 110 15.93 5.70 26.73
CA ARG A 110 16.41 5.18 28.01
C ARG A 110 16.72 6.39 28.88
N ALA A 111 15.83 6.74 29.80
CA ALA A 111 16.17 7.67 30.87
C ALA A 111 17.41 7.14 31.56
N ASP A 112 18.51 7.87 31.43
CA ASP A 112 19.78 7.53 32.04
C ASP A 112 19.57 7.36 33.54
N GLY A 113 20.01 6.21 34.07
CA GLY A 113 19.67 5.76 35.39
C GLY A 113 20.27 6.63 36.48
N LYS A 114 19.47 7.55 37.07
CA LYS A 114 19.69 8.08 38.42
C LYS A 114 18.35 8.46 39.06
N THR A 115 17.57 7.48 39.51
CA THR A 115 16.64 7.62 40.65
C THR A 115 16.08 6.26 41.02
N LYS A 116 16.44 5.77 42.22
CA LYS A 116 16.01 4.46 42.76
C LYS A 116 14.49 4.33 42.97
N ASN A 117 13.72 5.39 42.74
CA ASN A 117 12.25 5.38 42.79
C ASN A 117 11.56 5.17 41.43
N ALA A 118 12.31 5.13 40.31
CA ALA A 118 11.75 4.95 38.96
C ALA A 118 11.47 3.47 38.59
N GLN A 119 11.92 2.51 39.40
CA GLN A 119 11.74 1.07 39.12
C GLN A 119 10.28 0.61 39.21
N ARG A 120 9.41 1.32 39.94
CA ARG A 120 7.97 1.00 40.05
C ARG A 120 7.10 1.67 38.99
N GLN A 121 7.63 2.64 38.24
CA GLN A 121 6.93 3.28 37.10
C GLN A 121 7.42 2.75 35.75
N GLN A 122 8.03 1.56 35.74
CA GLN A 122 8.45 0.90 34.51
C GLN A 122 7.23 0.54 33.64
N HIS A 123 7.27 0.99 32.39
CA HIS A 123 6.49 0.50 31.24
C HIS A 123 5.12 1.12 30.98
N LYS A 124 4.84 2.35 31.41
CA LYS A 124 3.67 3.07 30.92
C LYS A 124 4.08 4.16 29.94
N LEU A 125 4.42 3.74 28.72
CA LEU A 125 4.34 4.65 27.57
C LEU A 125 2.88 5.09 27.46
N HIS A 126 2.56 6.24 28.05
CA HIS A 126 1.27 6.89 27.87
C HIS A 126 1.22 7.46 26.46
N TYR A 127 0.86 6.61 25.49
CA TYR A 127 0.58 7.05 24.14
C TYR A 127 -0.78 7.76 24.16
N THR A 128 -0.78 9.08 24.28
CA THR A 128 -1.97 9.88 23.98
C THR A 128 -2.28 9.63 22.52
N GLY A 129 -3.45 9.06 22.26
CA GLY A 129 -3.87 8.64 20.94
C GLY A 129 -4.16 9.83 20.04
N ARG A 130 -3.15 10.59 19.62
CA ARG A 130 -3.17 11.17 18.27
C ARG A 130 -3.12 9.99 17.30
N ARG A 131 -4.30 9.40 17.11
CA ARG A 131 -4.66 8.44 16.07
C ARG A 131 -4.32 9.12 14.74
N ALA A 132 -3.25 8.67 14.08
CA ALA A 132 -3.10 8.70 12.61
C ALA A 132 -1.66 8.42 12.15
N LEU A 133 -0.62 8.79 12.90
CA LEU A 133 0.67 9.01 12.22
C LEU A 133 1.65 7.81 12.17
N TRP A 134 1.53 6.81 13.05
CA TRP A 134 2.59 5.79 13.24
C TRP A 134 2.22 4.38 12.75
N ALA A 135 0.95 4.15 12.42
CA ALA A 135 0.48 2.88 11.89
C ALA A 135 0.11 2.95 10.39
N ASP A 136 -0.05 4.16 9.85
CA ASP A 136 -0.34 4.40 8.44
C ASP A 136 0.99 4.45 7.67
N GLY A 137 1.69 3.32 7.67
CA GLY A 137 2.96 3.15 6.96
C GLY A 137 2.70 3.21 5.46
N ARG A 138 2.63 4.43 4.92
CA ARG A 138 2.14 4.77 3.58
C ARG A 138 0.64 4.49 3.49
N ARG A 139 -0.12 5.36 2.82
CA ARG A 139 -1.43 5.00 2.25
C ARG A 139 -1.23 3.92 1.18
N GLY A 140 -0.77 2.73 1.59
CA GLY A 140 -0.90 1.52 0.81
C GLY A 140 -2.36 1.14 0.93
N GLY A 141 -3.15 1.67 -0.01
CA GLY A 141 -4.59 1.50 -0.10
C GLY A 141 -5.03 0.17 0.46
N ILE A 142 -5.70 0.26 1.61
CA ILE A 142 -6.73 -0.69 1.98
C ILE A 142 -7.53 -0.88 0.70
N VAL A 143 -7.52 -2.10 0.14
CA VAL A 143 -8.60 -2.53 -0.73
C VAL A 143 -9.86 -2.20 0.06
N ARG A 144 -10.56 -1.12 -0.33
CA ARG A 144 -11.92 -0.84 0.14
C ARG A 144 -12.74 -2.00 -0.40
N ASP A 145 -12.74 -3.10 0.34
CA ASP A 145 -13.39 -4.34 -0.03
C ASP A 145 -14.89 -4.14 0.27
N HIS A 146 -15.55 -3.35 -0.56
CA HIS A 146 -16.99 -3.07 -0.43
C HIS A 146 -17.87 -4.29 -0.78
N HIS A 147 -17.33 -5.50 -0.94
CA HIS A 147 -18.08 -6.62 -1.53
C HIS A 147 -17.93 -8.01 -0.89
N LEU A 148 -17.37 -8.16 0.32
CA LEU A 148 -17.35 -9.46 1.00
C LEU A 148 -17.76 -9.41 2.49
N GLU A 149 -18.88 -8.73 2.79
CA GLU A 149 -19.62 -8.95 4.04
C GLU A 149 -21.13 -8.98 3.77
N ALA A 150 -21.55 -9.87 2.88
CA ALA A 150 -22.91 -10.39 2.89
C ALA A 150 -22.79 -11.85 3.31
N GLU A 151 -22.97 -12.10 4.61
CA GLU A 151 -23.28 -13.37 5.30
C GLU A 151 -22.52 -13.41 6.65
N HIS A 152 -23.27 -13.38 7.76
CA HIS A 152 -22.86 -13.42 9.19
C HIS A 152 -22.70 -12.06 9.91
N VAL A 153 -23.82 -11.45 10.32
CA VAL A 153 -24.46 -11.63 11.64
C VAL A 153 -25.60 -10.61 11.73
N LYS A 154 -26.84 -11.11 11.72
CA LYS A 154 -28.01 -10.35 12.16
C LYS A 154 -27.83 -10.00 13.63
N GLY A 155 -27.67 -8.71 13.93
CA GLY A 155 -27.63 -8.18 15.29
C GLY A 155 -27.98 -6.69 15.25
N GLN A 156 -29.25 -6.41 15.49
CA GLN A 156 -29.86 -5.09 15.44
C GLN A 156 -29.16 -4.08 16.37
N LEU A 157 -28.82 -2.90 15.85
CA LEU A 157 -29.21 -1.62 16.43
C LEU A 157 -29.13 -0.55 15.33
N ALA A 158 -30.26 -0.32 14.67
CA ALA A 158 -30.43 0.75 13.70
C ALA A 158 -30.30 2.10 14.39
N LYS A 159 -29.14 2.76 14.27
CA LYS A 159 -28.99 4.16 14.67
C LYS A 159 -29.35 5.04 13.47
N LYS A 160 -30.60 5.51 13.50
CA LYS A 160 -31.21 6.49 12.61
C LYS A 160 -30.26 7.68 12.38
N LYS A 161 -29.75 7.81 11.14
CA LYS A 161 -29.01 8.99 10.67
C LYS A 161 -29.99 10.16 10.59
N THR A 162 -29.93 11.08 11.56
CA THR A 162 -30.45 12.42 11.40
C THR A 162 -29.35 13.29 10.80
N SER A 163 -29.67 13.88 9.66
CA SER A 163 -28.88 14.85 8.92
C SER A 163 -28.55 16.08 9.77
N ALA A 164 -27.27 16.35 9.96
CA ALA A 164 -26.72 17.68 10.21
C ALA A 164 -25.24 17.66 9.82
N GLN A 165 -24.84 18.63 9.00
CA GLN A 165 -23.47 18.89 8.57
C GLN A 165 -22.53 19.04 9.77
N ASP A 166 -21.58 18.11 9.89
CA ASP A 166 -20.25 18.41 10.41
C ASP A 166 -19.29 17.36 9.84
N SER A 167 -18.49 17.75 8.85
CA SER A 167 -17.51 16.91 8.18
C SER A 167 -16.30 16.68 9.09
N THR A 168 -16.52 15.94 10.17
CA THR A 168 -15.43 15.26 10.86
C THR A 168 -15.23 13.93 10.16
N GLU A 169 -14.09 13.75 9.49
CA GLU A 169 -13.68 12.45 8.93
C GLU A 169 -13.88 11.37 10.01
N VAL A 170 -14.89 10.53 9.84
CA VAL A 170 -15.10 9.36 10.69
C VAL A 170 -13.99 8.38 10.31
N GLN A 171 -12.82 8.54 10.92
CA GLN A 171 -11.72 7.61 10.77
C GLN A 171 -12.18 6.23 11.24
N GLU A 172 -12.22 5.28 10.33
CA GLU A 172 -12.60 3.91 10.63
C GLU A 172 -11.72 3.36 11.77
N PRO A 173 -12.31 2.65 12.75
CA PRO A 173 -11.56 2.10 13.85
C PRO A 173 -10.52 1.09 13.34
N VAL A 174 -9.24 1.33 13.66
CA VAL A 174 -8.14 0.45 13.27
C VAL A 174 -8.33 -0.95 13.87
N ASP A 175 -8.43 -1.96 13.00
CA ASP A 175 -8.41 -3.36 13.40
C ASP A 175 -6.99 -3.79 13.81
N TRP A 176 -6.71 -3.68 15.11
CA TRP A 176 -5.42 -4.04 15.69
C TRP A 176 -5.10 -5.53 15.59
N LYS A 177 -6.11 -6.42 15.54
CA LYS A 177 -5.88 -7.85 15.37
C LYS A 177 -5.36 -8.13 13.96
N ARG A 178 -5.96 -7.50 12.95
CA ARG A 178 -5.46 -7.54 11.57
C ARG A 178 -4.07 -6.95 11.44
N GLN A 179 -3.80 -5.80 12.05
CA GLN A 179 -2.45 -5.19 12.06
C GLN A 179 -1.40 -6.09 12.71
N PHE A 180 -1.75 -6.71 13.84
CA PHE A 180 -0.89 -7.68 14.51
C PHE A 180 -0.60 -8.89 13.61
N ARG A 181 -1.64 -9.49 13.02
CA ARG A 181 -1.50 -10.64 12.11
C ARG A 181 -0.60 -10.30 10.92
N LEU A 182 -0.79 -9.13 10.31
CA LEU A 182 0.01 -8.66 9.19
C LEU A 182 1.49 -8.53 9.60
N ARG A 183 1.80 -7.78 10.65
CA ARG A 183 3.18 -7.63 11.14
C ARG A 183 3.80 -8.96 11.58
N HIS A 184 3.02 -9.84 12.18
CA HIS A 184 3.47 -11.17 12.57
C HIS A 184 3.86 -12.01 11.35
N ASN A 185 3.01 -12.02 10.31
CA ASN A 185 3.29 -12.71 9.06
C ASN A 185 4.57 -12.17 8.41
N TRP A 186 4.73 -10.85 8.33
CA TRP A 186 5.97 -10.23 7.84
C TRP A 186 7.20 -10.63 8.66
N ALA A 187 7.12 -10.57 10.00
CA ALA A 187 8.23 -10.94 10.88
C ALA A 187 8.62 -12.42 10.79
N LYS A 188 7.67 -13.29 10.43
CA LYS A 188 7.90 -14.73 10.22
C LYS A 188 8.24 -15.09 8.77
N GLY A 189 8.15 -14.15 7.83
CA GLY A 189 8.29 -14.43 6.40
C GLY A 189 7.13 -15.23 5.79
N ASN A 190 5.95 -15.23 6.43
CA ASN A 190 4.76 -15.91 5.89
C ASN A 190 4.07 -14.99 4.88
N CYS A 191 4.41 -15.14 3.60
CA CYS A 191 3.82 -14.37 2.50
C CYS A 191 3.34 -15.29 1.37
N ALA A 192 2.34 -14.84 0.63
CA ALA A 192 1.94 -15.46 -0.63
C ALA A 192 2.69 -14.76 -1.77
N VAL A 193 3.42 -15.53 -2.58
CA VAL A 193 4.13 -15.02 -3.76
C VAL A 193 3.28 -15.30 -5.00
N LYS A 194 3.11 -14.28 -5.85
CA LYS A 194 2.45 -14.40 -7.15
C LYS A 194 3.34 -13.76 -8.20
N GLU A 195 3.54 -14.46 -9.30
CA GLU A 195 4.33 -13.97 -10.42
C GLU A 195 3.43 -13.33 -11.48
N LEU A 196 3.87 -12.19 -11.99
CA LEU A 196 3.30 -11.48 -13.14
C LEU A 196 4.37 -11.43 -14.22
N ARG A 197 4.08 -12.02 -15.39
CA ARG A 197 5.00 -12.01 -16.53
C ARG A 197 4.81 -10.72 -17.31
N LEU A 198 5.85 -9.89 -17.35
CA LEU A 198 5.81 -8.53 -17.92
C LEU A 198 6.29 -8.46 -19.38
N GLY A 199 6.67 -9.59 -19.98
CA GLY A 199 7.09 -9.66 -21.37
C GLY A 199 7.30 -11.10 -21.82
N ASP A 200 7.41 -11.28 -23.13
CA ASP A 200 7.79 -12.55 -23.73
C ASP A 200 9.30 -12.69 -23.57
N GLY A 201 9.76 -13.69 -22.81
CA GLY A 201 11.16 -13.88 -22.38
C GLY A 201 12.18 -14.17 -23.50
N ASN A 202 11.99 -13.59 -24.68
CA ASN A 202 12.79 -13.81 -25.88
C ASN A 202 13.96 -12.81 -26.02
N ASN A 203 13.95 -11.70 -25.26
CA ASN A 203 15.01 -10.69 -25.33
C ASN A 203 16.11 -10.96 -24.29
N LYS A 204 17.01 -11.91 -24.60
CA LYS A 204 18.13 -12.30 -23.71
C LYS A 204 19.31 -11.32 -23.73
N GLN A 205 19.25 -10.23 -24.51
CA GLN A 205 20.41 -9.41 -24.81
C GLN A 205 20.27 -7.92 -24.47
N THR A 206 19.10 -7.47 -24.01
CA THR A 206 18.95 -6.09 -23.57
C THR A 206 18.63 -6.03 -22.08
N HIS A 207 19.59 -5.59 -21.28
CA HIS A 207 19.40 -5.28 -19.86
C HIS A 207 18.56 -3.99 -19.69
N HIS A 208 17.44 -3.84 -20.40
CA HIS A 208 16.60 -2.66 -20.26
C HIS A 208 15.88 -2.70 -18.92
N ARG A 209 16.17 -1.69 -18.09
CA ARG A 209 15.62 -1.54 -16.75
C ARG A 209 14.13 -1.18 -16.86
N MET A 210 13.26 -2.14 -16.57
CA MET A 210 11.83 -1.87 -16.43
C MET A 210 11.56 -1.15 -15.11
N LEU A 211 10.92 0.01 -15.19
CA LEU A 211 10.43 0.74 -14.02
C LEU A 211 9.06 0.20 -13.61
N VAL A 212 8.82 0.05 -12.31
CA VAL A 212 7.54 -0.44 -11.79
C VAL A 212 7.11 0.37 -10.57
N LYS A 213 5.86 0.85 -10.57
CA LYS A 213 5.21 1.41 -9.37
C LYS A 213 3.82 0.78 -9.22
N VAL A 214 3.47 0.39 -8.00
CA VAL A 214 2.19 -0.25 -7.69
C VAL A 214 1.35 0.70 -6.85
N VAL A 215 0.13 1.00 -7.31
CA VAL A 215 -0.85 1.86 -6.64
C VAL A 215 -2.22 1.16 -6.67
N GLU A 216 -2.84 0.99 -5.50
CA GLU A 216 -4.21 0.46 -5.36
C GLU A 216 -4.54 -0.84 -6.14
N GLY A 217 -3.58 -1.75 -6.26
CA GLY A 217 -3.78 -3.02 -6.99
C GLY A 217 -3.62 -2.89 -8.51
N ILE A 218 -3.17 -1.73 -9.00
CA ILE A 218 -2.72 -1.49 -10.36
C ILE A 218 -1.19 -1.41 -10.35
N ALA A 219 -0.52 -2.10 -11.26
CA ALA A 219 0.92 -1.93 -11.48
C ALA A 219 1.14 -1.11 -12.75
N ILE A 220 1.92 -0.06 -12.63
CA ILE A 220 2.37 0.78 -13.74
C ILE A 220 3.79 0.37 -14.06
N THR A 221 4.04 -0.01 -15.31
CA THR A 221 5.36 -0.41 -15.80
C THR A 221 5.78 0.45 -16.96
N ALA A 222 7.04 0.88 -16.98
CA ALA A 222 7.61 1.64 -18.10
C ALA A 222 8.94 1.02 -18.54
N ASP A 223 9.06 0.79 -19.84
CA ASP A 223 10.28 0.30 -20.50
C ASP A 223 10.46 1.02 -21.86
N ALA A 224 11.63 0.88 -22.47
CA ALA A 224 11.90 1.46 -23.79
C ALA A 224 11.21 0.68 -24.93
N GLU A 225 10.96 -0.62 -24.74
CA GLU A 225 10.47 -1.53 -25.79
C GLU A 225 8.94 -1.57 -25.86
N SER A 226 8.26 -1.73 -24.73
CA SER A 226 6.79 -1.81 -24.64
C SER A 226 6.13 -0.47 -24.29
N GLY A 227 6.91 0.52 -23.89
CA GLY A 227 6.44 1.82 -23.45
C GLY A 227 5.81 1.78 -22.05
N LEU A 228 4.78 2.61 -21.84
CA LEU A 228 4.07 2.73 -20.57
C LEU A 228 2.83 1.82 -20.57
N ARG A 229 2.75 0.91 -19.60
CA ARG A 229 1.68 -0.08 -19.44
C ARG A 229 1.07 0.00 -18.05
N ALA A 230 -0.25 -0.15 -17.98
CA ALA A 230 -1.00 -0.32 -16.75
C ALA A 230 -1.54 -1.75 -16.65
N TRP A 231 -1.36 -2.39 -15.50
CA TRP A 231 -1.73 -3.78 -15.25
C TRP A 231 -2.68 -3.87 -14.08
N ASN A 232 -3.73 -4.67 -14.21
CA ASN A 232 -4.57 -5.02 -13.07
C ASN A 232 -3.96 -6.22 -12.34
N LEU A 233 -3.56 -6.06 -11.07
CA LEU A 233 -2.92 -7.15 -10.31
C LEU A 233 -3.87 -8.28 -9.92
N LYS A 234 -5.18 -8.04 -9.88
CA LYS A 234 -6.18 -9.09 -9.61
C LYS A 234 -6.34 -9.99 -10.82
N THR A 235 -6.51 -9.41 -12.01
CA THR A 235 -6.72 -10.18 -13.26
C THR A 235 -5.41 -10.57 -13.95
N ARG A 236 -4.30 -9.91 -13.61
CA ARG A 236 -2.96 -10.05 -14.22
C ARG A 236 -2.96 -9.76 -15.72
N LYS A 237 -3.86 -8.89 -16.17
CA LYS A 237 -3.97 -8.45 -17.57
C LYS A 237 -3.57 -6.98 -17.70
N ILE A 238 -3.07 -6.63 -18.89
CA ILE A 238 -2.84 -5.25 -19.29
C ILE A 238 -4.20 -4.57 -19.42
N MET A 239 -4.33 -3.41 -18.79
CA MET A 239 -5.50 -2.53 -18.85
C MET A 239 -5.37 -1.52 -19.99
N ALA A 240 -4.18 -0.92 -20.11
CA ALA A 240 -3.87 0.10 -21.10
C ALA A 240 -2.37 0.09 -21.42
N GLN A 241 -2.01 0.50 -22.64
CA GLN A 241 -0.62 0.62 -23.09
C GLN A 241 -0.49 1.82 -24.03
N THR A 242 0.62 2.57 -23.92
CA THR A 242 0.97 3.63 -24.85
C THR A 242 2.46 3.61 -25.18
N SER A 243 2.83 4.07 -26.37
CA SER A 243 4.23 4.23 -26.77
C SER A 243 4.85 5.49 -26.16
N LEU A 244 6.13 5.43 -25.84
CA LEU A 244 6.90 6.57 -25.30
C LEU A 244 7.58 7.39 -26.40
N GLN A 245 7.56 6.95 -27.67
CA GLN A 245 8.15 7.71 -28.77
C GLN A 245 7.29 8.92 -29.15
N PRO A 246 7.89 10.08 -29.44
CA PRO A 246 7.16 11.24 -29.93
C PRO A 246 6.58 10.96 -31.33
N PRO A 247 5.37 11.45 -31.64
CA PRO A 247 4.69 11.14 -32.90
C PRO A 247 5.27 11.80 -34.16
N VAL A 248 6.32 12.64 -34.05
CA VAL A 248 6.72 13.59 -35.12
C VAL A 248 8.09 13.30 -35.75
N THR A 249 8.88 12.35 -35.24
CA THR A 249 10.16 12.02 -35.90
C THR A 249 9.91 11.00 -36.99
N PRO A 250 10.11 11.31 -38.30
CA PRO A 250 10.14 10.26 -39.32
C PRO A 250 11.22 9.24 -38.94
N PRO A 251 11.06 7.96 -39.32
CA PRO A 251 12.10 6.96 -39.08
C PRO A 251 13.33 7.41 -39.87
N ALA A 252 14.28 8.06 -39.18
CA ALA A 252 15.54 8.46 -39.77
C ALA A 252 16.26 7.16 -40.16
N ALA A 253 16.24 6.88 -41.46
CA ALA A 253 17.06 5.87 -42.06
C ALA A 253 18.53 6.20 -41.76
N TYR A 254 19.24 5.25 -41.16
CA TYR A 254 20.66 5.28 -40.82
C TYR A 254 21.07 6.32 -39.75
N ASN A 255 21.19 5.87 -38.51
CA ASN A 255 22.51 5.51 -37.99
C ASN A 255 22.44 4.79 -36.64
N ASP A 256 23.43 3.92 -36.50
CA ASP A 256 23.80 3.12 -35.35
C ASP A 256 23.88 3.90 -34.03
N SER A 257 23.70 3.17 -32.93
CA SER A 257 23.97 3.51 -31.52
C SER A 257 22.88 4.24 -30.71
N ASN A 258 22.34 3.52 -29.71
CA ASN A 258 21.99 4.03 -28.39
C ASN A 258 21.26 5.39 -28.36
N ASP A 259 20.01 5.46 -28.85
CA ASP A 259 19.12 6.57 -28.45
C ASP A 259 18.65 6.36 -27.00
N ALA A 260 19.61 6.47 -26.08
CA ALA A 260 19.40 6.35 -24.65
C ALA A 260 18.56 7.51 -24.11
N GLY A 261 18.38 8.59 -24.89
CA GLY A 261 17.62 9.78 -24.48
C GLY A 261 16.15 9.47 -24.22
N GLY A 262 15.53 8.65 -25.08
CA GLY A 262 14.13 8.21 -24.93
C GLY A 262 13.89 7.13 -23.87
N MET A 263 14.93 6.67 -23.15
CA MET A 263 14.79 5.61 -22.15
C MET A 263 14.19 6.16 -20.85
N PRO A 264 13.13 5.54 -20.28
CA PRO A 264 12.58 5.96 -19.01
C PRO A 264 13.57 5.69 -17.87
N SER A 265 13.82 6.70 -17.03
CA SER A 265 14.80 6.65 -15.95
C SER A 265 14.15 6.59 -14.56
N CYS A 266 13.04 7.30 -14.36
CA CYS A 266 12.29 7.35 -13.11
C CYS A 266 10.78 7.42 -13.35
N LEU A 267 10.00 6.85 -12.43
CA LEU A 267 8.53 6.76 -12.50
C LEU A 267 7.94 7.22 -11.17
N ALA A 268 6.99 8.15 -11.25
CA ALA A 268 6.16 8.56 -10.13
C ALA A 268 4.69 8.43 -10.52
N VAL A 269 3.85 8.15 -9.53
CA VAL A 269 2.40 8.03 -9.70
C VAL A 269 1.78 8.82 -8.57
N ASP A 270 0.75 9.61 -8.88
CA ASP A 270 -0.03 10.28 -7.86
C ASP A 270 -0.83 9.22 -7.09
N ASP A 271 -0.55 9.08 -5.79
CA ASP A 271 -1.21 8.07 -4.96
C ASP A 271 -2.67 8.49 -4.65
N ASP A 272 -3.00 9.77 -4.79
CA ASP A 272 -4.37 10.26 -4.70
C ASP A 272 -5.04 10.19 -6.09
N LEU A 273 -6.14 9.44 -6.18
CA LEU A 273 -7.00 9.48 -7.37
C LEU A 273 -7.46 10.91 -7.64
N ALA A 274 -7.70 11.24 -8.91
CA ALA A 274 -8.33 12.50 -9.27
C ALA A 274 -9.72 12.64 -8.60
N PRO A 275 -10.28 13.86 -8.54
CA PRO A 275 -11.57 14.11 -7.90
C PRO A 275 -12.72 13.23 -8.41
N ASP A 276 -12.61 12.73 -9.65
CA ASP A 276 -13.52 11.77 -10.27
C ASP A 276 -13.46 10.35 -9.65
N GLY A 277 -12.42 10.06 -8.84
CA GLY A 277 -12.16 8.77 -8.22
C GLY A 277 -11.81 7.65 -9.21
N GLN A 278 -11.51 7.99 -10.47
CA GLN A 278 -11.29 7.05 -11.56
C GLN A 278 -10.03 7.35 -12.37
N THR A 279 -9.47 8.55 -12.28
CA THR A 279 -8.28 8.90 -13.04
C THR A 279 -7.04 8.82 -12.17
N LEU A 280 -6.05 8.04 -12.64
CA LEU A 280 -4.74 7.93 -12.03
C LEU A 280 -3.74 8.75 -12.86
N ARG A 281 -2.94 9.59 -12.21
CA ARG A 281 -1.96 10.43 -12.90
C ARG A 281 -0.56 9.86 -12.72
N ILE A 282 0.18 9.78 -13.82
CA ILE A 282 1.47 9.09 -13.91
C ILE A 282 2.48 10.08 -14.48
N ALA A 283 3.63 10.23 -13.82
CA ALA A 283 4.75 11.00 -14.34
C ALA A 283 5.90 10.05 -14.68
N LEU A 284 6.52 10.23 -15.85
CA LEU A 284 7.77 9.55 -16.23
C LEU A 284 8.87 10.58 -16.51
N GLY A 285 10.06 10.30 -16.00
CA GLY A 285 11.28 11.03 -16.36
C GLY A 285 12.16 10.17 -17.26
N PHE A 286 12.94 10.83 -18.09
CA PHE A 286 13.78 10.20 -19.11
C PHE A 286 15.26 10.52 -18.90
N CYS A 287 16.11 9.76 -19.60
CA CYS A 287 17.56 9.90 -19.53
C CYS A 287 18.09 11.18 -20.19
N ASP A 288 17.36 11.78 -21.13
CA ASP A 288 17.63 13.09 -21.74
C ASP A 288 17.28 14.29 -20.85
N GLY A 289 16.80 14.06 -19.63
CA GLY A 289 16.36 15.12 -18.71
C GLY A 289 14.93 15.61 -18.97
N SER A 290 14.25 15.10 -20.01
CA SER A 290 12.84 15.35 -20.24
C SER A 290 11.96 14.59 -19.25
N PHE A 291 10.71 15.01 -19.10
CA PHE A 291 9.69 14.27 -18.39
C PHE A 291 8.35 14.41 -19.09
N GLY A 292 7.43 13.48 -18.82
CA GLY A 292 6.06 13.56 -19.29
C GLY A 292 5.07 13.23 -18.18
N VAL A 293 3.82 13.59 -18.41
CA VAL A 293 2.69 13.24 -17.56
C VAL A 293 1.59 12.61 -18.41
N TRP A 294 1.04 11.52 -17.89
CA TRP A 294 -0.04 10.74 -18.47
C TRP A 294 -1.19 10.61 -17.47
N THR A 295 -2.41 10.48 -17.99
CA THR A 295 -3.58 10.07 -17.22
C THR A 295 -4.00 8.68 -17.64
N LEU A 296 -4.42 7.88 -16.65
CA LEU A 296 -5.01 6.57 -16.85
C LEU A 296 -6.44 6.60 -16.32
N ASP A 297 -7.39 6.41 -17.22
CA ASP A 297 -8.81 6.34 -16.87
C ASP A 297 -9.17 4.91 -16.46
N ILE A 298 -9.40 4.73 -15.16
CA ILE A 298 -9.80 3.46 -14.55
C ILE A 298 -11.32 3.29 -14.69
N LYS A 299 -11.76 2.99 -15.92
CA LYS A 299 -13.15 2.62 -16.17
C LYS A 299 -13.50 1.31 -15.45
N ARG A 300 -14.55 1.33 -14.62
CA ARG A 300 -15.11 0.12 -13.99
C ARG A 300 -16.25 -0.42 -14.85
N GLY A 301 -16.02 -1.48 -15.62
CA GLY A 301 -17.12 -2.17 -16.30
C GLY A 301 -16.86 -2.73 -17.71
N GLY A 302 -15.72 -3.38 -17.95
CA GLY A 302 -15.48 -4.12 -19.21
C GLY A 302 -15.07 -3.26 -20.41
N GLU A 303 -15.23 -1.94 -20.34
CA GLU A 303 -14.58 -1.02 -21.28
C GLU A 303 -13.06 -0.97 -21.08
N ALA A 304 -12.33 -0.75 -22.16
CA ALA A 304 -10.87 -0.62 -22.11
C ALA A 304 -10.48 0.68 -21.38
N SER A 305 -9.56 0.59 -20.42
CA SER A 305 -8.92 1.75 -19.82
C SER A 305 -8.05 2.45 -20.87
N VAL A 306 -8.08 3.77 -20.88
CA VAL A 306 -7.29 4.57 -21.84
C VAL A 306 -6.17 5.25 -21.08
N LEU A 307 -4.99 5.28 -21.70
CA LEU A 307 -3.81 5.93 -21.15
C LEU A 307 -3.41 7.06 -22.11
N GLU A 308 -3.62 8.30 -21.66
CA GLU A 308 -3.49 9.49 -22.50
C GLU A 308 -2.30 10.35 -22.07
N PRO A 309 -1.46 10.81 -23.01
CA PRO A 309 -0.40 11.77 -22.72
C PRO A 309 -1.01 13.17 -22.51
N GLN A 310 -0.76 13.75 -21.33
CA GLN A 310 -1.24 15.09 -20.98
C GLN A 310 -0.21 16.18 -21.24
N TYR A 311 1.06 15.89 -20.96
CA TYR A 311 2.15 16.84 -21.11
C TYR A 311 3.48 16.12 -21.39
N ARG A 312 4.35 16.75 -22.17
CA ARG A 312 5.74 16.33 -22.36
C ARG A 312 6.64 17.56 -22.34
N HIS A 313 7.61 17.56 -21.45
CA HIS A 313 8.64 18.58 -21.35
C HIS A 313 9.71 18.31 -22.41
N GLU A 314 10.33 19.36 -22.92
CA GLU A 314 11.48 19.25 -23.82
C GLU A 314 12.71 18.66 -23.07
N PRO A 315 13.67 18.05 -23.78
CA PRO A 315 14.93 17.63 -23.19
C PRO A 315 15.62 18.79 -22.46
N SER A 316 16.16 18.51 -21.27
CA SER A 316 16.79 19.52 -20.43
C SER A 316 18.30 19.37 -20.44
N SER A 317 19.01 20.49 -20.50
CA SER A 317 20.48 20.51 -20.38
C SER A 317 20.98 20.20 -18.95
N SER A 318 20.08 20.14 -17.96
CA SER A 318 20.40 19.82 -16.57
C SER A 318 20.81 18.35 -16.34
N GLY A 319 20.73 17.52 -17.38
CA GLY A 319 21.14 16.13 -17.37
C GLY A 319 20.03 15.16 -16.99
N ARG A 320 20.41 13.88 -16.87
CA ARG A 320 19.50 12.76 -16.62
C ARG A 320 18.68 12.93 -15.35
N LEU A 321 17.37 12.63 -15.43
CA LEU A 321 16.53 12.50 -14.24
C LEU A 321 16.82 11.18 -13.52
N VAL A 322 17.10 11.26 -12.23
CA VAL A 322 17.41 10.12 -11.36
C VAL A 322 16.27 9.80 -10.37
N GLY A 323 15.45 10.80 -10.05
CA GLY A 323 14.37 10.67 -9.10
C GLY A 323 13.24 11.64 -9.39
N MET A 324 12.03 11.26 -9.00
CA MET A 324 10.85 12.09 -9.16
C MET A 324 9.80 11.73 -8.13
N ALA A 325 9.05 12.72 -7.67
CA ALA A 325 7.87 12.55 -6.85
C ALA A 325 6.76 13.45 -7.38
N TYR A 326 5.55 12.92 -7.42
CA TYR A 326 4.43 13.57 -8.09
C TYR A 326 3.17 13.46 -7.24
N SER A 327 2.50 14.59 -7.07
CA SER A 327 1.21 14.74 -6.40
C SER A 327 0.56 15.97 -7.03
N HIS A 328 -0.42 15.76 -7.91
CA HIS A 328 -0.98 16.86 -8.72
C HIS A 328 -1.47 18.01 -7.82
N PRO A 329 -1.13 19.29 -8.13
CA PRO A 329 -0.48 19.79 -9.35
C PRO A 329 1.07 19.87 -9.26
N PHE A 330 1.69 19.35 -8.20
CA PHE A 330 3.12 19.52 -7.94
C PHE A 330 3.95 18.35 -8.43
N LEU A 331 5.04 18.67 -9.13
CA LEU A 331 6.03 17.71 -9.61
C LEU A 331 7.41 18.08 -9.08
N LEU A 332 8.02 17.18 -8.34
CA LEU A 332 9.37 17.33 -7.82
C LEU A 332 10.29 16.40 -8.60
N THR A 333 11.32 16.95 -9.24
CA THR A 333 12.30 16.20 -10.04
C THR A 333 13.68 16.35 -9.43
N ALA A 334 14.53 15.34 -9.64
CA ALA A 334 15.94 15.42 -9.32
C ALA A 334 16.78 14.84 -10.46
N THR A 335 17.86 15.54 -10.76
CA THR A 335 18.85 15.17 -11.77
C THR A 335 20.07 14.49 -11.14
N GLU A 336 20.90 13.87 -11.98
CA GLU A 336 22.18 13.27 -11.58
C GLU A 336 23.16 14.29 -10.97
N SER A 337 23.07 15.56 -11.37
CA SER A 337 23.88 16.66 -10.82
C SER A 337 23.34 17.22 -9.50
N VAL A 338 22.37 16.53 -8.87
CA VAL A 338 21.71 16.94 -7.61
C VAL A 338 21.03 18.32 -7.72
N LEU A 339 20.58 18.68 -8.92
CA LEU A 339 19.61 19.75 -9.12
C LEU A 339 18.22 19.18 -8.85
N VAL A 340 17.56 19.69 -7.81
CA VAL A 340 16.17 19.37 -7.46
C VAL A 340 15.28 20.52 -7.88
N SER A 341 14.31 20.25 -8.74
CA SER A 341 13.41 21.28 -9.28
C SER A 341 11.96 20.93 -8.96
N LEU A 342 11.24 21.89 -8.36
CA LEU A 342 9.84 21.80 -8.03
C LEU A 342 9.02 22.60 -9.05
N TYR A 343 8.07 21.93 -9.67
CA TYR A 343 7.18 22.48 -10.68
C TYR A 343 5.73 22.45 -10.20
N THR A 344 4.91 23.36 -10.75
CA THR A 344 3.44 23.37 -10.61
C THR A 344 2.78 23.40 -11.98
N PHE A 345 1.71 22.62 -12.15
CA PHE A 345 0.82 22.70 -13.31
C PHE A 345 -0.30 23.74 -13.13
N GLU A 346 -0.46 24.29 -11.92
CA GLU A 346 -1.34 25.43 -11.64
C GLU A 346 -0.53 26.72 -11.73
N GLY A 347 -0.85 27.58 -12.69
CA GLY A 347 -0.23 28.88 -12.89
C GLY A 347 -1.23 29.92 -13.42
N PRO A 348 -0.86 31.20 -13.45
CA PRO A 348 -1.75 32.29 -13.87
C PRO A 348 -2.20 32.16 -15.34
N ASP A 349 -1.42 31.47 -16.16
CA ASP A 349 -1.73 31.18 -17.56
C ASP A 349 -2.52 29.87 -17.74
N SER A 350 -2.99 29.24 -16.65
CA SER A 350 -3.87 28.08 -16.76
C SER A 350 -5.20 28.53 -17.35
N PRO A 351 -5.63 28.00 -18.52
CA PRO A 351 -6.88 28.42 -19.12
C PRO A 351 -8.01 28.01 -18.17
N SER A 352 -8.67 29.01 -17.58
CA SER A 352 -9.86 28.86 -16.74
C SER A 352 -11.12 28.49 -17.54
N GLY A 353 -10.95 28.04 -18.78
CA GLY A 353 -12.00 27.57 -19.68
C GLY A 353 -11.58 26.27 -20.36
N ALA A 354 -12.48 25.30 -20.34
CA ALA A 354 -12.41 24.07 -21.11
C ALA A 354 -12.07 24.36 -22.58
N GLU A 355 -11.03 23.70 -23.13
CA GLU A 355 -10.92 23.27 -24.55
C GLU A 355 -9.50 22.84 -25.01
N VAL A 356 -8.55 22.54 -24.13
CA VAL A 356 -7.33 21.83 -24.53
C VAL A 356 -7.17 20.55 -23.71
N ASN A 357 -7.30 19.39 -24.35
CA ASN A 357 -7.04 18.05 -23.78
C ASN A 357 -5.56 17.82 -23.41
N LYS A 358 -4.79 18.89 -23.23
CA LYS A 358 -3.36 18.87 -22.86
C LYS A 358 -3.14 19.93 -21.80
N TRP A 359 -2.37 19.57 -20.78
CA TRP A 359 -2.12 20.45 -19.65
C TRP A 359 -1.19 21.59 -20.04
N PRO A 360 -1.29 22.76 -19.37
CA PRO A 360 -0.38 23.86 -19.60
C PRO A 360 1.06 23.46 -19.24
N SER A 361 2.02 24.19 -19.82
CA SER A 361 3.42 24.04 -19.43
C SER A 361 3.59 24.31 -17.93
N PRO A 362 4.28 23.42 -17.20
CA PRO A 362 4.47 23.59 -15.77
C PRO A 362 5.38 24.79 -15.48
N HIS A 363 5.08 25.50 -14.41
CA HIS A 363 5.87 26.62 -13.92
C HIS A 363 6.90 26.11 -12.93
N LEU A 364 8.16 26.52 -13.09
CA LEU A 364 9.21 26.24 -12.11
C LEU A 364 9.01 27.13 -10.88
N LEU A 365 8.68 26.52 -9.75
CA LEU A 365 8.47 27.21 -8.48
C LEU A 365 9.79 27.51 -7.77
N THR A 366 10.64 26.49 -7.66
CA THR A 366 11.95 26.64 -7.03
C THR A 366 12.90 25.55 -7.53
N SER A 367 14.19 25.85 -7.44
CA SER A 367 15.25 24.92 -7.77
C SER A 367 16.33 24.98 -6.69
N LEU A 368 16.75 23.81 -6.23
CA LEU A 368 17.76 23.64 -5.20
C LEU A 368 18.95 22.91 -5.81
N THR A 369 20.14 23.43 -5.55
CA THR A 369 21.40 22.77 -5.91
C THR A 369 22.17 22.48 -4.63
N SER A 370 22.84 21.33 -4.59
CA SER A 370 23.76 21.01 -3.51
C SER A 370 25.08 20.51 -4.10
N HIS A 371 26.19 21.03 -3.58
CA HIS A 371 27.54 20.63 -3.97
C HIS A 371 28.15 19.59 -3.00
N THR A 372 27.47 19.32 -1.88
CA THR A 372 27.97 18.42 -0.81
C THR A 372 27.06 17.22 -0.59
N SER A 373 25.95 17.14 -1.32
CA SER A 373 25.03 16.02 -1.25
C SER A 373 25.44 14.95 -2.25
N GLU A 374 25.48 13.72 -1.79
CA GLU A 374 25.72 12.55 -2.63
C GLU A 374 24.45 11.70 -2.72
N PRO A 375 24.28 10.89 -3.79
CA PRO A 375 23.25 9.86 -3.82
C PRO A 375 23.48 8.82 -2.70
N PRO A 376 22.42 8.17 -2.16
CA PRO A 376 21.05 8.15 -2.64
C PRO A 376 20.21 9.38 -2.24
N LEU A 377 19.41 9.87 -3.20
CA LEU A 377 18.40 10.90 -2.99
C LEU A 377 17.00 10.25 -3.01
N ALA A 378 16.16 10.57 -2.03
CA ALA A 378 14.76 10.17 -2.02
C ALA A 378 13.87 11.41 -2.01
N LEU A 379 12.83 11.38 -2.84
CA LEU A 379 11.87 12.47 -3.00
C LEU A 379 10.49 11.98 -2.57
N SER A 380 9.70 12.87 -1.98
CA SER A 380 8.28 12.65 -1.78
C SER A 380 7.52 13.96 -1.83
N VAL A 381 6.31 13.92 -2.38
CA VAL A 381 5.36 15.03 -2.32
C VAL A 381 4.10 14.48 -1.69
N ARG A 382 3.58 15.14 -0.66
CA ARG A 382 2.39 14.72 0.06
C ARG A 382 1.52 15.91 0.45
N ARG A 383 0.21 15.75 0.37
CA ARG A 383 -0.74 16.71 0.95
C ARG A 383 -0.74 16.59 2.47
N ALA A 384 -0.59 17.73 3.16
CA ALA A 384 -0.50 17.86 4.61
C ALA A 384 -1.61 18.77 5.17
N GLY A 385 -2.81 18.65 4.58
CA GLY A 385 -3.97 19.49 4.88
C GLY A 385 -4.69 19.86 3.59
N ALA A 386 -5.73 20.70 3.70
CA ALA A 386 -6.48 21.18 2.54
C ALA A 386 -5.66 22.17 1.67
N THR A 387 -4.76 22.94 2.28
CA THR A 387 -4.07 24.06 1.63
C THR A 387 -2.54 23.95 1.65
N THR A 388 -2.00 22.88 2.25
CA THR A 388 -0.56 22.72 2.43
C THR A 388 -0.12 21.41 1.80
N THR A 389 0.83 21.49 0.88
CA THR A 389 1.55 20.35 0.33
C THR A 389 2.99 20.41 0.82
N ILE A 390 3.54 19.27 1.24
CA ILE A 390 4.93 19.16 1.69
C ILE A 390 5.69 18.33 0.68
N ALA A 391 6.72 18.94 0.09
CA ALA A 391 7.72 18.28 -0.73
C ALA A 391 8.95 18.01 0.14
N SER A 392 9.23 16.74 0.43
CA SER A 392 10.36 16.31 1.26
C SER A 392 11.48 15.74 0.40
N ILE A 393 12.70 16.18 0.69
CA ILE A 393 13.93 15.79 0.01
C ILE A 393 14.84 15.17 1.07
N ALA A 394 15.13 13.87 0.96
CA ALA A 394 16.09 13.19 1.81
C ALA A 394 17.37 12.93 1.03
N TYR A 395 18.50 13.41 1.53
CA TYR A 395 19.81 13.33 0.88
C TYR A 395 20.88 12.85 1.86
N THR A 396 21.94 12.26 1.33
CA THR A 396 23.13 11.89 2.12
C THR A 396 24.22 12.93 2.01
N VAL A 397 24.92 13.18 3.11
CA VAL A 397 26.09 14.06 3.19
C VAL A 397 27.25 13.27 3.78
N ALA A 398 28.41 13.33 3.11
CA ALA A 398 29.63 12.73 3.63
C ALA A 398 30.14 13.53 4.84
N THR A 399 30.52 12.82 5.90
CA THR A 399 31.10 13.39 7.13
C THR A 399 32.45 12.74 7.39
N ARG A 400 33.29 13.36 8.23
CA ARG A 400 34.64 12.82 8.53
C ARG A 400 34.64 11.38 9.08
N GLN A 401 33.53 10.88 9.62
CA GLN A 401 33.41 9.55 10.23
C GLN A 401 32.35 8.66 9.55
N GLY A 402 31.89 9.00 8.34
CA GLY A 402 30.87 8.22 7.63
C GLY A 402 29.91 9.12 6.86
N TRP A 403 28.60 8.87 6.99
CA TRP A 403 27.58 9.66 6.30
C TRP A 403 26.47 10.07 7.28
N SER A 404 25.87 11.22 7.02
CA SER A 404 24.63 11.67 7.64
C SER A 404 23.51 11.72 6.61
N ILE A 405 22.26 11.57 7.06
CA ILE A 405 21.08 11.81 6.23
C ILE A 405 20.50 13.17 6.64
N GLY A 406 20.40 14.07 5.68
CA GLY A 406 19.62 15.30 5.78
C GLY A 406 18.22 15.08 5.23
N VAL A 407 17.23 15.73 5.83
CA VAL A 407 15.87 15.83 5.28
C VAL A 407 15.51 17.30 5.23
N GLN A 408 15.08 17.77 4.07
CA GLN A 408 14.61 19.13 3.86
C GLN A 408 13.16 19.09 3.39
N ASP A 409 12.30 19.82 4.09
CA ASP A 409 10.89 19.94 3.75
C ASP A 409 10.60 21.32 3.16
N LEU A 410 10.03 21.32 1.96
CA LEU A 410 9.46 22.47 1.30
C LEU A 410 7.95 22.47 1.54
N HIS A 411 7.49 23.45 2.30
CA HIS A 411 6.10 23.68 2.62
C HIS A 411 5.50 24.60 1.57
N ILE A 412 4.62 24.05 0.75
CA ILE A 412 3.93 24.73 -0.34
C ILE A 412 2.54 25.08 0.16
N LYS A 413 2.26 26.37 0.33
CA LYS A 413 0.93 26.86 0.68
C LYS A 413 0.23 27.32 -0.59
N THR A 414 -0.90 26.71 -0.91
CA THR A 414 -1.76 27.16 -2.01
C THR A 414 -2.48 28.43 -1.59
N GLY A 415 -2.18 29.55 -2.25
CA GLY A 415 -2.90 30.82 -2.10
C GLY A 415 -4.23 30.83 -2.86
N THR A 416 -4.82 32.02 -3.03
CA THR A 416 -5.92 32.22 -3.99
C THR A 416 -5.50 31.80 -5.41
N PRO A 417 -6.41 31.29 -6.25
CA PRO A 417 -6.08 30.68 -7.56
C PRO A 417 -5.23 31.53 -8.51
N ASP A 418 -5.25 32.87 -8.35
CA ASP A 418 -4.48 33.80 -9.18
C ASP A 418 -3.04 34.08 -8.68
N GLN A 419 -2.63 33.51 -7.55
CA GLN A 419 -1.29 33.72 -6.98
C GLN A 419 -0.46 32.44 -7.03
N LEU A 420 0.81 32.58 -7.43
CA LEU A 420 1.79 31.50 -7.31
C LEU A 420 1.90 31.04 -5.85
N PRO A 421 2.00 29.73 -5.59
CA PRO A 421 2.03 29.20 -4.24
C PRO A 421 3.27 29.69 -3.46
N GLU A 422 3.07 30.02 -2.19
CA GLU A 422 4.14 30.45 -1.30
C GLU A 422 4.92 29.23 -0.80
N ILE A 423 6.26 29.29 -0.90
CA ILE A 423 7.15 28.21 -0.49
C ILE A 423 7.91 28.64 0.77
N GLY A 424 7.67 27.93 1.87
CA GLY A 424 8.50 27.99 3.08
C GLY A 424 9.42 26.78 3.18
N SER A 425 10.66 26.96 3.64
CA SER A 425 11.51 25.84 4.04
C SER A 425 11.54 25.76 5.55
N THR A 426 11.43 24.56 6.12
CA THR A 426 11.94 24.34 7.48
C THR A 426 13.46 24.26 7.41
N ARG A 427 14.16 24.99 8.30
CA ARG A 427 15.62 24.92 8.46
C ARG A 427 15.96 23.99 9.60
#